data_AF-A0A9E5QMK6-F1
#
_entry.id   AF-A0A9E5QMK6-F1
#
_cell.length_a   1.000
_cell.length_b   1.000
_cell.length_c   1.000
_cell.angle_alpha   90.00
_cell.angle_beta   90.00
_cell.angle_gamma   90.00
#
_symmetry.space_group_name_H-M   'P 1'
#
loop_
_entity.id
_entity.type
_entity.pdbx_description
1 polymer ?
#
loop_
_entity_poly.entity_id
_entity_poly.type
_entity_poly.pdbx_seq_one_letter_code
_entity_poly.pdbx_strand_id
1 'polypeptide(L)'
;MIGAGGSGNLTNGFNGNIVDSALTNVNLGSVLNVTLADNGGLTLTHALIPDSRALGAGDQSICDAEPIDNRDQRGEIRPQGNAACDIGAFESDEL
;
A
#
# COMPACT_ATOMS: atom_id res chain seq x y z
N MET A 1 -0.13 8.66 -3.34
CA MET A 1 -0.91 8.55 -2.08
C MET A 1 -2.35 8.16 -2.43
N ILE A 2 -2.98 7.31 -1.59
CA ILE A 2 -4.41 6.95 -1.69
C ILE A 2 -5.12 7.60 -0.48
N GLY A 3 -6.12 8.45 -0.71
CA GLY A 3 -6.82 9.11 0.39
C GLY A 3 -7.97 10.02 -0.06
N ALA A 4 -8.73 10.52 0.91
CA ALA A 4 -9.83 11.46 0.66
C ALA A 4 -9.28 12.84 0.25
N GLY A 5 -9.81 13.42 -0.84
CA GLY A 5 -9.46 14.77 -1.28
C GLY A 5 -10.15 15.84 -0.41
N GLY A 6 -9.53 17.02 -0.28
CA GLY A 6 -10.16 18.13 0.44
C GLY A 6 -9.40 19.46 0.44
N SER A 7 -8.06 19.46 0.46
CA SER A 7 -7.24 20.68 0.40
C SER A 7 -5.85 20.37 -0.17
N GLY A 8 -5.27 21.25 -1.01
CA GLY A 8 -3.86 21.19 -1.42
C GLY A 8 -3.53 20.79 -2.86
N ASN A 9 -4.41 21.03 -3.84
CA ASN A 9 -4.19 20.70 -5.27
C ASN A 9 -3.94 19.21 -5.57
N LEU A 10 -4.30 18.32 -4.65
CA LEU A 10 -4.35 16.90 -4.98
C LEU A 10 -5.60 16.66 -5.85
N THR A 11 -5.39 16.49 -7.15
CA THR A 11 -6.44 16.15 -8.13
C THR A 11 -6.29 14.68 -8.52
N ASN A 12 -7.42 13.97 -8.65
CA ASN A 12 -7.41 12.58 -9.11
C ASN A 12 -6.78 12.49 -10.50
N GLY A 13 -5.85 11.56 -10.69
CA GLY A 13 -5.15 11.33 -11.95
C GLY A 13 -3.99 12.31 -12.25
N PHE A 14 -3.75 13.34 -11.42
CA PHE A 14 -2.59 14.22 -11.60
C PHE A 14 -1.34 13.62 -10.96
N ASN A 15 -0.23 13.47 -11.72
CA ASN A 15 1.02 12.85 -11.27
C ASN A 15 0.84 11.48 -10.57
N GLY A 16 -0.12 10.67 -11.03
CA GLY A 16 -0.41 9.36 -10.43
C GLY A 16 -1.11 9.44 -9.05
N ASN A 17 -1.58 10.63 -8.64
CA ASN A 17 -2.38 10.76 -7.43
C ASN A 17 -3.73 10.09 -7.61
N ILE A 18 -4.11 9.27 -6.62
CA ILE A 18 -5.40 8.64 -6.55
C ILE A 18 -6.09 9.23 -5.32
N VAL A 19 -6.89 10.26 -5.56
CA VAL A 19 -7.62 10.97 -4.51
C VAL A 19 -9.11 10.94 -4.76
N ASP A 20 -9.87 10.94 -3.68
CA ASP A 20 -11.32 11.06 -3.73
C ASP A 20 -11.68 12.45 -4.30
N SER A 21 -11.96 12.51 -5.60
CA SER A 21 -12.85 13.53 -6.12
C SER A 21 -14.24 13.14 -5.64
N ALA A 22 -14.90 14.02 -4.87
CA ALA A 22 -16.11 13.85 -4.07
C ALA A 22 -17.36 13.13 -4.69
N LEU A 23 -17.21 12.45 -5.82
CA LEU A 23 -18.18 11.61 -6.52
C LEU A 23 -17.81 10.11 -6.53
N THR A 24 -16.61 9.72 -6.08
CA THR A 24 -16.19 8.30 -5.98
C THR A 24 -15.41 8.07 -4.69
N ASN A 25 -16.17 7.81 -3.62
CA ASN A 25 -15.66 7.42 -2.30
C ASN A 25 -14.53 6.39 -2.48
N VAL A 26 -13.27 6.78 -2.23
CA VAL A 26 -12.14 5.84 -2.28
C VAL A 26 -12.29 4.97 -1.05
N ASN A 27 -13.10 3.92 -1.19
CA ASN A 27 -13.36 2.98 -0.13
C ASN A 27 -12.03 2.35 0.27
N LEU A 28 -11.51 2.70 1.45
CA LEU A 28 -10.27 2.13 1.99
C LEU A 28 -10.31 0.60 2.00
N GLY A 29 -11.49 0.02 2.19
CA GLY A 29 -11.78 -1.40 2.07
C GLY A 29 -11.61 -2.00 0.66
N SER A 30 -11.40 -1.17 -0.37
CA SER A 30 -11.01 -1.63 -1.72
C SER A 30 -9.50 -1.78 -1.91
N VAL A 31 -8.72 -1.50 -0.87
CA VAL A 31 -7.24 -1.58 -0.90
C VAL A 31 -6.72 -2.32 0.33
N LEU A 32 -7.29 -2.05 1.50
CA LEU A 32 -6.84 -2.53 2.80
C LEU A 32 -7.95 -3.28 3.51
N ASN A 33 -7.58 -4.30 4.30
CA ASN A 33 -8.38 -4.66 5.44
C ASN A 33 -8.36 -3.48 6.41
N VAL A 34 -9.52 -2.85 6.61
CA VAL A 34 -9.65 -1.61 7.40
C VAL A 34 -9.48 -1.83 8.90
N THR A 35 -9.42 -3.08 9.34
CA THR A 35 -9.10 -3.41 10.73
C THR A 35 -7.59 -3.44 10.91
N LEU A 36 -7.08 -2.53 11.74
CA LEU A 36 -5.73 -2.59 12.26
C LEU A 36 -5.58 -3.87 13.10
N ALA A 37 -4.67 -4.76 12.71
CA ALA A 37 -4.56 -6.09 13.29
C ALA A 37 -3.10 -6.48 13.57
N ASP A 38 -2.93 -7.49 14.41
CA ASP A 38 -1.63 -8.14 14.60
C ASP A 38 -1.40 -9.08 13.42
N ASN A 39 -0.45 -8.72 12.58
CA ASN A 39 -0.04 -9.52 11.43
C ASN A 39 1.38 -10.08 11.58
N GLY A 40 1.91 -10.18 12.81
CA GLY A 40 3.18 -10.86 13.08
C GLY A 40 4.43 -9.97 13.20
N GLY A 41 4.26 -8.67 13.50
CA GLY A 41 5.37 -7.70 13.63
C GLY A 41 5.42 -6.97 14.98
N LEU A 42 6.35 -6.03 15.13
CA LEU A 42 6.45 -5.17 16.33
C LEU A 42 5.28 -4.17 16.46
N THR A 43 4.60 -3.88 15.35
CA THR A 43 3.48 -2.95 15.26
C THR A 43 2.29 -3.62 14.59
N LEU A 44 1.09 -3.17 14.94
CA LEU A 44 -0.12 -3.56 14.20
C LEU A 44 -0.08 -2.94 12.81
N THR A 45 -0.60 -3.65 11.82
CA THR A 45 -0.64 -3.20 10.41
C THR A 45 -2.01 -3.44 9.78
N HIS A 46 -2.27 -2.77 8.66
CA HIS A 46 -3.42 -3.06 7.80
C HIS A 46 -2.93 -3.97 6.66
N ALA A 47 -3.46 -5.19 6.59
CA ALA A 47 -3.18 -6.10 5.49
C ALA A 47 -3.84 -5.61 4.19
N LEU A 48 -3.30 -6.00 3.04
CA LEU A 48 -3.94 -5.77 1.75
C LEU A 48 -5.11 -6.75 1.54
N ILE A 49 -6.16 -6.30 0.86
CA ILE A 49 -7.19 -7.22 0.36
C ILE A 49 -6.75 -7.86 -0.96
N PRO A 50 -7.34 -9.00 -1.38
CA PRO A 50 -7.22 -9.48 -2.76
C PRO A 50 -7.59 -8.39 -3.77
N ASP A 51 -6.93 -8.40 -4.93
CA ASP A 51 -7.11 -7.42 -6.02
C ASP A 51 -6.87 -5.95 -5.64
N SER A 52 -6.22 -5.70 -4.50
CA SER A 52 -5.81 -4.37 -4.10
C SER A 52 -4.86 -3.77 -5.13
N ARG A 53 -5.12 -2.52 -5.54
CA ARG A 53 -4.22 -1.77 -6.42
C ARG A 53 -2.84 -1.46 -5.82
N ALA A 54 -2.65 -1.74 -4.53
CA ALA A 54 -1.36 -1.62 -3.87
C ALA A 54 -0.46 -2.84 -4.13
N LEU A 55 -1.02 -3.96 -4.59
CA LEU A 55 -0.29 -5.20 -4.86
C LEU A 55 0.65 -5.00 -6.05
N GLY A 56 1.93 -5.29 -5.86
CA GLY A 56 2.97 -5.18 -6.88
C GLY A 56 3.18 -3.78 -7.46
N ALA A 57 2.68 -2.74 -6.80
CA ALA A 57 2.62 -1.38 -7.33
C ALA A 57 3.76 -0.47 -6.81
N GLY A 58 4.63 -0.99 -5.95
CA GLY A 58 5.78 -0.27 -5.45
C GLY A 58 6.88 -0.09 -6.50
N ASP A 59 7.81 0.81 -6.22
CA ASP A 59 9.04 0.93 -6.99
C ASP A 59 10.08 -0.02 -6.38
N GLN A 60 10.43 -1.06 -7.12
CA GLN A 60 11.34 -2.09 -6.63
C GLN A 60 12.72 -1.53 -6.27
N SER A 61 13.21 -0.53 -7.00
CA SER A 61 14.52 0.07 -6.72
C SER A 61 14.54 0.82 -5.38
N ILE A 62 13.39 1.36 -4.96
CA ILE A 62 13.22 1.97 -3.64
C ILE A 62 13.11 0.89 -2.56
N CYS A 63 12.39 -0.20 -2.84
CA CYS A 63 12.25 -1.31 -1.89
C CYS A 63 13.59 -2.02 -1.62
N ASP A 64 14.46 -2.13 -2.62
CA ASP A 64 15.81 -2.67 -2.48
C ASP A 64 16.77 -1.75 -1.70
N ALA A 65 16.47 -0.45 -1.63
CA ALA A 65 17.38 0.53 -1.06
C ALA A 65 17.28 0.61 0.47
N GLU A 66 18.41 0.91 1.11
CA GLU A 66 18.42 1.33 2.51
C GLU A 66 17.54 2.58 2.71
N PRO A 67 16.75 2.67 3.79
CA PRO A 67 16.70 1.77 4.95
C PRO A 67 15.60 0.69 4.83
N ILE A 68 14.99 0.50 3.67
CA ILE A 68 13.89 -0.45 3.47
C ILE A 68 14.44 -1.88 3.38
N ASP A 69 15.59 -2.06 2.71
CA ASP A 69 16.35 -3.33 2.62
C ASP A 69 15.47 -4.56 2.35
N ASN A 70 14.52 -4.42 1.43
CA ASN A 70 13.57 -5.49 1.07
C ASN A 70 12.81 -6.07 2.26
N ARG A 71 12.43 -5.23 3.24
CA ARG A 71 11.60 -5.63 4.38
C ARG A 71 10.37 -4.75 4.55
N ASP A 72 9.26 -5.38 4.91
CA ASP A 72 8.09 -4.64 5.39
C ASP A 72 8.20 -4.35 6.91
N GLN A 73 7.18 -3.73 7.51
CA GLN A 73 7.24 -3.38 8.94
C GLN A 73 7.19 -4.59 9.88
N ARG A 74 6.84 -5.78 9.39
CA ARG A 74 6.89 -7.04 10.14
C ARG A 74 8.30 -7.64 10.11
N GLY A 75 9.15 -7.18 9.20
CA GLY A 75 10.44 -7.81 8.91
C GLY A 75 10.31 -8.95 7.89
N GLU A 76 9.20 -9.02 7.17
CA GLU A 76 9.01 -9.99 6.07
C GLU A 76 9.65 -9.49 4.79
N ILE A 77 10.17 -10.42 3.98
CA ILE A 77 10.85 -10.10 2.71
C ILE A 77 9.86 -9.46 1.73
N ARG A 78 10.31 -8.51 0.92
CA ARG A 78 9.58 -7.96 -0.23
C ARG A 78 10.46 -8.04 -1.49
N PRO A 79 9.91 -8.21 -2.71
CA PRO A 79 8.52 -8.58 -2.99
C PRO A 79 8.23 -10.08 -2.77
N GLN A 80 6.97 -10.40 -2.53
CA GLN A 80 6.46 -11.78 -2.53
C GLN A 80 5.32 -11.89 -3.56
N GLY A 81 5.38 -12.91 -4.42
CA GLY A 81 4.38 -13.15 -5.48
C GLY A 81 4.41 -12.19 -6.69
N ASN A 82 4.87 -10.94 -6.52
CA ASN A 82 4.91 -9.91 -7.57
C ASN A 82 6.33 -9.58 -8.04
N ALA A 83 6.44 -8.91 -9.20
CA ALA A 83 7.71 -8.42 -9.73
C ALA A 83 8.26 -7.19 -8.98
N ALA A 84 7.40 -6.50 -8.24
CA ALA A 84 7.74 -5.36 -7.40
C ALA A 84 7.04 -5.48 -6.05
N CYS A 85 7.54 -4.81 -5.01
CA CYS A 85 6.95 -4.80 -3.68
C CYS A 85 5.55 -4.18 -3.68
N ASP A 86 4.71 -4.58 -2.72
CA ASP A 86 3.44 -3.89 -2.52
C ASP A 86 3.65 -2.48 -1.92
N ILE A 87 2.67 -1.60 -2.12
CA ILE A 87 2.68 -0.28 -1.47
C ILE A 87 2.14 -0.41 -0.05
N GLY A 88 2.97 -0.06 0.95
CA GLY A 88 2.51 0.15 2.32
C GLY A 88 3.35 -0.58 3.37
N ALA A 89 2.79 -0.75 4.56
CA ALA A 89 3.48 -1.34 5.71
C ALA A 89 3.54 -2.88 5.71
N PHE A 90 2.78 -3.52 4.83
CA PHE A 90 2.55 -4.96 4.77
C PHE A 90 2.81 -5.44 3.34
N GLU A 91 3.52 -6.55 3.20
CA GLU A 91 3.67 -7.32 1.95
C GLU A 91 2.71 -8.52 1.94
N SER A 92 1.99 -8.74 0.86
CA SER A 92 1.15 -9.93 0.70
C SER A 92 1.98 -11.16 0.37
N ASP A 93 1.66 -12.31 1.00
CA ASP A 93 2.53 -13.49 0.93
C ASP A 93 2.41 -14.26 -0.41
N GLU A 94 1.34 -14.05 -1.18
CA GLU A 94 1.12 -14.55 -2.55
C GLU A 94 -0.26 -14.03 -3.04
N LEU A 95 -0.39 -13.77 -4.34
CA LEU A 95 -1.68 -13.72 -5.05
C LEU A 95 -1.78 -14.88 -6.03
#